data_AF-A0A2M6XTM9-F1
#
_entry.id   AF-A0A2M6XTM9-F1
#
_cell.length_a   1.000
_cell.length_b   1.000
_cell.length_c   1.000
_cell.angle_alpha   90.00
_cell.angle_beta   90.00
_cell.angle_gamma   90.00
#
_symmetry.space_group_name_H-M   'P 1'
#
loop_
_entity.id
_entity.type
_entity.pdbx_description
1 polymer ?
#
loop_
_entity_poly.entity_id
_entity_poly.type
_entity_poly.pdbx_seq_one_letter_code
_entity_poly.pdbx_strand_id
1 'polypeptide(L)' 'MNLIDILEQIEKAMELDSNLSAEVKDKVSELIEVVKDDPTPDNIQALSIVLGKVKDTSKYVALLEKKHY' A
#
# COMPACT_ATOMS: atom_id res chain seq x y z
N MET A 1 3.98 -2.35 -15.41
CA MET A 1 3.30 -2.86 -14.20
C MET A 1 2.12 -1.96 -13.92
N ASN A 2 0.90 -2.51 -13.85
CA ASN A 2 -0.31 -1.71 -13.65
C ASN A 2 -0.46 -1.33 -12.15
N LEU A 3 -1.37 -0.41 -11.82
CA LEU A 3 -1.58 0.02 -10.42
C LEU A 3 -2.10 -1.12 -9.53
N ILE A 4 -3.09 -1.89 -10.00
CA ILE A 4 -3.64 -3.07 -9.34
C ILE A 4 -2.53 -4.10 -9.03
N ASP A 5 -1.62 -4.35 -9.96
CA ASP A 5 -0.48 -5.27 -9.74
C ASP A 5 0.43 -4.79 -8.60
N ILE A 6 0.63 -3.47 -8.46
CA ILE A 6 1.41 -2.87 -7.38
C ILE A 6 0.67 -3.04 -6.05
N LEU A 7 -0.64 -2.77 -6.04
CA LEU A 7 -1.48 -2.87 -4.84
C LEU A 7 -1.54 -4.31 -4.30
N GLU A 8 -1.69 -5.32 -5.18
CA GLU A 8 -1.65 -6.72 -4.78
C GLU A 8 -0.30 -7.15 -4.20
N GLN A 9 0.81 -6.58 -4.70
CA GLN A 9 2.14 -6.86 -4.15
C GLN A 9 2.33 -6.23 -2.78
N ILE A 10 1.81 -5.03 -2.56
CA ILE A 10 1.82 -4.37 -1.24
C ILE A 10 1.01 -5.21 -0.25
N GLU A 11 -0.19 -5.63 -0.63
CA GLU A 11 -1.08 -6.45 0.20
C GLU A 11 -0.40 -7.76 0.63
N LYS A 12 0.15 -8.53 -0.32
CA LYS A 12 0.92 -9.75 -0.02
C LYS A 12 2.15 -9.48 0.86
N ALA A 13 2.88 -8.40 0.59
CA ALA A 13 4.07 -8.05 1.37
C ALA A 13 3.71 -7.61 2.80
N MET A 14 2.49 -7.13 3.04
CA MET A 14 1.98 -6.81 4.38
C MET A 14 1.44 -8.04 5.10
N GLU A 15 0.75 -8.95 4.41
CA GLU A 15 0.32 -10.23 4.99
C GLU A 15 1.51 -11.01 5.57
N LEU A 16 2.62 -11.06 4.82
CA LEU A 16 3.85 -11.75 5.19
C LEU A 16 4.68 -11.03 6.27
N ASP A 17 4.35 -9.78 6.61
CA ASP A 17 5.09 -9.01 7.61
C ASP A 17 4.62 -9.39 9.02
N SER A 18 5.45 -10.14 9.75
CA SER A 18 5.18 -10.55 11.13
C SER A 18 5.28 -9.38 12.14
N ASN A 19 5.83 -8.23 11.74
CA ASN A 19 5.97 -7.07 12.61
C ASN A 19 4.73 -6.16 12.60
N LEU A 20 3.78 -6.41 11.69
CA LEU A 20 2.53 -5.68 11.62
C LEU A 20 1.43 -6.37 12.43
N SER A 21 0.75 -5.59 13.26
CA SER A 21 -0.47 -6.05 13.92
C SER A 21 -1.59 -6.28 12.90
N ALA A 22 -2.47 -7.24 13.17
CA ALA A 22 -3.63 -7.53 12.33
C ALA A 22 -4.46 -6.27 12.02
N GLU A 23 -4.70 -5.40 13.02
CA GLU A 23 -5.44 -4.14 12.81
C GLU A 23 -4.81 -3.23 11.75
N VAL A 24 -3.48 -3.19 11.67
CA VAL A 24 -2.78 -2.36 10.68
C VAL A 24 -2.87 -3.00 9.30
N LYS A 25 -2.81 -4.33 9.21
CA LYS A 25 -2.99 -5.06 7.95
C LYS A 25 -4.41 -4.84 7.41
N ASP A 26 -5.42 -5.02 8.25
CA ASP A 26 -6.83 -4.85 7.87
C ASP A 26 -7.10 -3.43 7.35
N LYS A 27 -6.65 -2.39 8.09
CA LYS A 27 -6.86 -1.00 7.67
C LYS A 27 -6.16 -0.63 6.37
N VAL A 28 -5.00 -1.23 6.08
CA VAL A 28 -4.31 -0.97 4.81
C VAL A 28 -4.94 -1.77 3.67
N SER A 29 -5.40 -2.99 3.90
CA SER A 29 -6.19 -3.73 2.90
C SER A 29 -7.47 -2.99 2.53
N GLU A 30 -8.22 -2.44 3.50
CA GLU A 30 -9.39 -1.59 3.22
C GLU A 30 -9.01 -0.38 2.34
N LEU A 31 -7.90 0.29 2.66
CA LEU A 31 -7.44 1.43 1.86
C LEU A 31 -7.00 1.02 0.45
N ILE A 32 -6.41 -0.17 0.31
CA ILE A 32 -6.03 -0.75 -0.98
C ILE A 32 -7.28 -1.05 -1.81
N GLU A 33 -8.33 -1.62 -1.23
CA GLU A 33 -9.61 -1.85 -1.91
C GLU A 33 -10.23 -0.54 -2.41
N VAL A 34 -10.24 0.50 -1.57
CA VAL A 34 -10.72 1.84 -1.97
C VAL A 34 -9.94 2.38 -3.17
N VAL A 35 -8.61 2.21 -3.21
CA VAL A 35 -7.78 2.65 -4.34
C VAL A 35 -7.97 1.77 -5.58
N LYS A 36 -8.24 0.47 -5.41
CA LYS A 36 -8.55 -0.45 -6.52
C LYS A 36 -9.86 -0.06 -7.19
N ASP A 37 -10.88 0.29 -6.41
CA ASP A 37 -12.20 0.69 -6.90
C ASP A 37 -12.21 2.12 -7.46
N ASP A 38 -11.50 3.04 -6.81
CA ASP A 38 -11.40 4.45 -7.23
C ASP A 38 -9.96 4.98 -7.18
N PRO A 39 -9.17 4.80 -8.26
CA PRO A 39 -7.75 5.14 -8.31
C PRO A 39 -7.53 6.64 -8.56
N THR A 40 -8.15 7.51 -7.75
CA THR A 40 -7.91 8.95 -7.79
C THR A 40 -6.53 9.29 -7.21
N PRO A 41 -5.92 10.42 -7.65
CA PRO A 41 -4.67 10.90 -7.07
C PRO A 41 -4.73 11.06 -5.55
N ASP A 42 -5.87 11.51 -5.03
CA ASP A 42 -6.10 11.70 -3.60
C ASP A 42 -6.10 10.37 -2.83
N ASN A 43 -6.77 9.34 -3.35
CA ASN A 43 -6.78 8.00 -2.74
C ASN A 43 -5.40 7.35 -2.77
N ILE A 44 -4.67 7.49 -3.89
CA ILE A 44 -3.28 7.01 -4.01
C ILE A 44 -2.36 7.74 -3.02
N GLN A 45 -2.55 9.05 -2.85
CA GLN A 45 -1.76 9.84 -1.90
C GLN A 45 -2.07 9.45 -0.46
N ALA A 46 -3.34 9.22 -0.12
CA ALA A 46 -3.75 8.72 1.19
C ALA A 46 -3.09 7.36 1.50
N LEU A 47 -3.11 6.43 0.54
CA LEU A 47 -2.44 5.14 0.67
C LEU A 47 -0.92 5.30 0.87
N SER A 48 -0.28 6.17 0.11
CA SER A 48 1.16 6.44 0.26
C SER A 48 1.50 7.01 1.64
N ILE A 49 0.67 7.91 2.18
CA ILE A 49 0.84 8.47 3.52
C ILE A 49 0.65 7.40 4.60
N VAL A 50 -0.41 6.59 4.50
CA VAL A 50 -0.71 5.53 5.47
C VAL A 50 0.41 4.50 5.46
N LEU A 51 0.79 4.02 4.27
CA LEU A 51 1.94 3.14 4.11
C LEU A 51 3.14 3.79 4.77
N GLY A 52 3.51 5.03 4.42
CA GLY A 52 4.61 5.83 4.98
C GLY A 52 4.69 5.91 6.51
N LYS A 53 3.57 5.78 7.23
CA LYS A 53 3.50 5.78 8.70
C LYS A 53 3.67 4.40 9.33
N VAL A 54 3.50 3.33 8.56
CA VAL A 54 3.79 1.97 9.01
C VAL A 54 5.31 1.85 9.18
N LYS A 55 5.78 1.53 10.39
CA LYS A 55 7.15 1.69 10.91
C LYS A 55 8.34 1.09 10.11
N ASP A 56 8.11 0.42 8.98
CA ASP A 56 9.12 -0.30 8.19
C ASP A 56 8.95 -0.04 6.67
N THR A 57 8.86 1.24 6.32
CA THR A 57 8.26 1.75 5.07
C THR A 57 9.12 1.82 3.84
N SER A 58 10.43 1.71 3.99
CA SER A 58 11.38 1.84 2.87
C SER A 58 11.04 0.86 1.75
N LYS A 59 10.51 -0.33 2.09
CA LYS A 59 10.13 -1.36 1.13
C LYS A 59 8.76 -1.12 0.45
N TYR A 60 7.80 -0.49 1.13
CA TYR A 60 6.45 -0.27 0.59
C TYR A 60 6.34 1.01 -0.23
N VAL A 61 6.97 2.10 0.23
CA VAL A 61 7.03 3.38 -0.51
C VAL A 61 7.82 3.20 -1.81
N ALA A 62 8.91 2.44 -1.79
CA ALA A 62 9.68 2.12 -3.00
C ALA A 62 8.88 1.35 -4.07
N LEU A 63 7.84 0.60 -3.69
CA LEU A 63 6.94 -0.07 -4.64
C LEU A 63 5.99 0.92 -5.33
N LEU A 64 5.59 2.00 -4.65
CA LEU A 64 4.77 3.07 -5.21
C LEU A 64 5.59 4.05 -6.06
N GLU A 65 6.82 4.36 -5.66
CA GLU A 65 7.70 5.31 -6.37
C GLU A 65 8.28 4.77 -7.67
N LYS A 66 8.27 3.44 -7.88
CA LYS A 66 8.83 2.78 -9.07
C LYS A 66 8.12 3.11 -10.40
N LYS A 67 7.12 4.00 -10.38
CA LYS A 67 6.38 4.50 -11.55
C LYS A 67 6.91 5.83 -12.12
N HIS A 68 7.96 6.43 -11.55
CA HIS A 68 8.49 7.73 -11.98
C HIS A 68 9.80 7.68 -12.81
N TYR A 69 10.16 6.55 -13.42
CA TYR A 69 11.24 6.45 -14.40
C TYR A 69 10.78 5.81 -15.71
#